data_AF-A0A925MHL3-F1
#
_entry.id   AF-A0A925MHL3-F1
#
_cell.length_a   1.000
_cell.length_b   1.000
_cell.length_c   1.000
_cell.angle_alpha   90.00
_cell.angle_beta   90.00
_cell.angle_gamma   90.00
#
_symmetry.space_group_name_H-M   'P 1'
#
loop_
_entity.id
_entity.type
_entity.pdbx_description
1 polymer ?
#
loop_
_entity_poly.entity_id
_entity_poly.type
_entity_poly.pdbx_seq_one_letter_code
_entity_poly.pdbx_strand_id
1 'polypeptide(L)'
;MLSFVAVSLLVGCPDRSIDKVTPLQGRVEAKDIPVTVNRDVDLLFLIDDSPSMADKQANLARNFGEFIKVLSTIEGGLPNIHIGVVTSDMGTRDSTNKQAPGIGTLGQGGCSGLGKNGGMQLFGAPVNGPFISDIGQPDGSRQRNYPVDPTASPEVQLNQLAEVFGTMARAGAGGCGFEQHLEAMKKALDPSPAGNPTNDNFLRPNAFLAVVFIVDEDDCSMSDTSMLAENAALGPQQSFRCTRFGVTCDDNGATPDAMNVVGPKDKCHPNEDSPYLTKVSEYVTFLKGLKPDDPGKVIVAGIMGTNTPVATELRAPPRSNDKIPALAHSCTYIGADGKAEVADPPIRLKFFLDQFPNRSTFASICQPDLTGALQQIGDLLKTVIGNPCIEGKLADVDPATPEPDFDCSVSSVTSPTGANRTETILARCPAGGGAASDPPCWQLVLDEPVGGVYLKCPLSEHYLLKVERQDTLPPDTHIVANCVTQVDAGDED
;
A
#
# COMPACT_ATOMS: atom_id res chain seq x y z
N MET A 1 -18.35 88.03 18.66
CA MET A 1 -18.20 87.51 17.28
C MET A 1 -18.94 86.19 17.21
N LEU A 2 -19.95 86.11 16.33
CA LEU A 2 -20.76 84.93 16.09
C LEU A 2 -19.89 83.75 15.65
N SER A 3 -20.21 82.54 16.10
CA SER A 3 -20.08 81.36 15.24
C SER A 3 -21.05 80.25 15.65
N PHE A 4 -21.69 79.69 14.63
CA PHE A 4 -22.73 78.66 14.64
C PHE A 4 -22.24 77.32 15.21
N VAL A 5 -23.12 76.61 15.94
CA VAL A 5 -23.13 75.14 15.97
C VAL A 5 -24.58 74.67 15.98
N ALA A 6 -24.96 73.92 14.94
CA ALA A 6 -26.16 73.09 14.89
C ALA A 6 -25.72 71.64 15.09
N VAL A 7 -26.36 70.88 15.99
CA VAL A 7 -26.33 69.41 15.96
C VAL A 7 -27.69 68.84 16.38
N SER A 8 -28.09 67.88 15.56
CA SER A 8 -29.36 67.17 15.43
C SER A 8 -29.70 66.22 16.58
N LEU A 9 -31.01 65.99 16.74
CA LEU A 9 -31.61 64.94 17.56
C LEU A 9 -31.28 63.54 17.01
N LEU A 10 -30.78 62.66 17.88
CA LEU A 10 -30.68 61.22 17.63
C LEU A 10 -31.87 60.52 18.30
N VAL A 11 -32.70 59.87 17.47
CA VAL A 11 -33.73 58.92 17.88
C VAL A 11 -33.09 57.54 17.99
N GLY A 12 -33.31 56.83 19.10
CA GLY A 12 -32.73 55.52 19.38
C GLY A 12 -33.26 54.41 18.47
N CYS A 13 -32.36 53.52 18.05
CA CYS A 13 -32.71 52.21 17.48
C CYS A 13 -32.95 51.20 18.62
N PRO A 14 -33.96 50.31 18.52
CA PRO A 14 -34.12 49.22 19.48
C PRO A 14 -33.01 48.20 19.29
N ASP A 15 -32.38 47.82 20.40
CA ASP A 15 -31.37 46.78 20.48
C ASP A 15 -32.03 45.42 20.17
N ARG A 16 -31.66 44.81 19.05
CA ARG A 16 -32.00 43.43 18.71
C ARG A 16 -30.72 42.65 18.94
N SER A 17 -30.58 42.00 20.10
CA SER A 17 -29.44 41.11 20.30
C SER A 17 -29.55 39.99 19.28
N ILE A 18 -28.66 40.03 18.30
CA ILE A 18 -28.40 38.90 17.42
C ILE A 18 -27.74 37.88 18.32
N ASP A 19 -28.42 36.77 18.58
CA ASP A 19 -27.78 35.60 19.18
C ASP A 19 -26.54 35.28 18.35
N LYS A 20 -25.39 35.39 18.99
CA LYS A 20 -24.11 35.06 18.39
C LYS A 20 -24.14 33.55 18.19
N VAL A 21 -24.43 33.10 16.97
CA VAL A 21 -24.12 31.73 16.57
C VAL A 21 -22.60 31.63 16.63
N THR A 22 -22.08 31.03 17.69
CA THR A 22 -20.67 30.62 17.74
C THR A 22 -20.55 29.51 16.71
N PRO A 23 -19.85 29.70 15.57
CA PRO A 23 -19.58 28.58 14.69
C PRO A 23 -18.69 27.63 15.50
N LEU A 24 -19.20 26.44 15.83
CA LEU A 24 -18.33 25.32 16.14
C LEU A 24 -17.53 25.10 14.86
N GLN A 25 -16.27 25.51 14.83
CA GLN A 25 -15.31 25.02 13.84
C GLN A 25 -15.04 23.55 14.19
N GLY A 26 -16.03 22.68 13.94
CA GLY A 26 -15.84 21.25 14.02
C GLY A 26 -14.81 20.81 12.98
N ARG A 27 -13.99 19.82 13.32
CA ARG A 27 -13.19 19.12 12.32
C ARG A 27 -14.18 18.43 11.37
N VAL A 28 -14.00 18.57 10.06
CA VAL A 28 -14.85 17.93 9.05
C VAL A 28 -14.09 16.74 8.50
N GLU A 29 -14.70 15.56 8.57
CA GLU A 29 -14.26 14.40 7.81
C GLU A 29 -14.83 14.49 6.40
N ALA A 30 -13.93 14.53 5.42
CA ALA A 30 -14.30 14.47 4.01
C ALA A 30 -14.10 13.03 3.50
N LYS A 31 -15.17 12.43 3.00
CA LYS A 31 -15.18 11.15 2.29
C LYS A 31 -15.43 11.39 0.81
N ASP A 32 -14.67 10.73 -0.04
CA ASP A 32 -14.81 10.80 -1.49
C ASP A 32 -14.90 9.36 -2.04
N ILE A 33 -16.04 9.00 -2.65
CA ILE A 33 -16.38 7.64 -3.08
C ILE A 33 -16.83 7.66 -4.55
N PRO A 34 -16.08 7.07 -5.49
CA PRO A 34 -16.52 7.02 -6.89
C PRO A 34 -17.85 6.26 -7.04
N VAL A 35 -18.80 6.82 -7.80
CA VAL A 35 -20.14 6.25 -8.02
C VAL A 35 -20.07 4.98 -8.86
N THR A 36 -19.17 4.95 -9.83
CA THR A 36 -18.80 3.68 -10.47
C THR A 36 -17.77 3.03 -9.56
N VAL A 37 -18.19 2.03 -8.78
CA VAL A 37 -17.24 1.24 -7.97
C VAL A 37 -16.23 0.64 -8.94
N ASN A 38 -15.02 1.21 -8.93
CA ASN A 38 -13.93 0.69 -9.71
C ASN A 38 -13.43 -0.58 -9.01
N ARG A 39 -13.72 -1.72 -9.62
CA ARG A 39 -13.37 -3.04 -9.08
C ARG A 39 -12.17 -3.64 -9.79
N ASP A 40 -11.45 -2.83 -10.56
CA ASP A 40 -10.21 -3.26 -11.20
C ASP A 40 -9.04 -3.05 -10.25
N VAL A 41 -8.30 -4.12 -9.97
CA VAL A 41 -7.15 -4.12 -9.06
C VAL A 41 -5.96 -4.84 -9.69
N ASP A 42 -4.84 -4.13 -9.85
CA ASP A 42 -3.56 -4.69 -10.26
C ASP A 42 -2.71 -4.93 -9.01
N LEU A 43 -2.40 -6.19 -8.74
CA LEU A 43 -1.61 -6.64 -7.59
C LEU A 43 -0.22 -7.06 -8.07
N LEU A 44 0.80 -6.28 -7.74
CA LEU A 44 2.20 -6.63 -7.97
C LEU A 44 2.80 -7.17 -6.68
N PHE A 45 3.13 -8.45 -6.66
CA PHE A 45 3.94 -9.04 -5.61
C PHE A 45 5.41 -8.96 -6.01
N LEU A 46 6.20 -8.28 -5.20
CA LEU A 46 7.64 -8.28 -5.30
C LEU A 46 8.20 -9.22 -4.25
N ILE A 47 8.67 -10.38 -4.71
CA ILE A 47 9.14 -11.46 -3.85
C ILE A 47 10.64 -11.52 -3.97
N ASP A 48 11.33 -11.26 -2.86
CA ASP A 48 12.75 -11.52 -2.80
C ASP A 48 13.03 -13.02 -3.01
N ASP A 49 13.94 -13.28 -3.93
CA ASP A 49 14.33 -14.62 -4.38
C ASP A 49 15.78 -14.95 -4.03
N SER A 50 16.37 -14.16 -3.13
CA SER A 50 17.67 -14.43 -2.50
C SER A 50 17.67 -15.77 -1.73
N PRO A 51 18.86 -16.32 -1.40
CA PRO A 51 18.97 -17.61 -0.72
C PRO A 51 18.27 -17.75 0.63
N SER A 52 18.01 -16.65 1.34
CA SER A 52 17.37 -16.63 2.66
C SER A 52 15.85 -16.78 2.59
N MET A 53 15.23 -16.63 1.43
CA MET A 53 13.78 -16.45 1.31
C MET A 53 12.95 -17.74 1.11
N ALA A 54 13.57 -18.91 0.96
CA ALA A 54 12.87 -20.14 0.57
C ALA A 54 11.69 -20.53 1.50
N ASP A 55 11.90 -20.45 2.81
CA ASP A 55 10.92 -20.74 3.85
C ASP A 55 9.80 -19.68 3.88
N LYS A 56 10.15 -18.39 3.76
CA LYS A 56 9.20 -17.28 3.77
C LYS A 56 8.29 -17.31 2.54
N GLN A 57 8.84 -17.64 1.36
CA GLN A 57 8.08 -17.91 0.14
C GLN A 57 7.11 -19.08 0.32
N ALA A 58 7.56 -20.17 0.95
CA ALA A 58 6.68 -21.30 1.25
C ALA A 58 5.56 -20.92 2.21
N ASN A 59 5.83 -20.02 3.16
CA ASN A 59 4.83 -19.51 4.09
C ASN A 59 3.80 -18.60 3.40
N LEU A 60 4.26 -17.70 2.53
CA LEU A 60 3.39 -16.87 1.69
C LEU A 60 2.47 -17.74 0.83
N ALA A 61 3.03 -18.73 0.13
CA ALA A 61 2.28 -19.62 -0.75
C ALA A 61 1.17 -20.39 -0.02
N ARG A 62 1.40 -20.79 1.24
CA ARG A 62 0.38 -21.50 2.05
C ARG A 62 -0.77 -20.60 2.49
N ASN A 63 -0.48 -19.34 2.81
CA ASN A 63 -1.46 -18.46 3.48
C ASN A 63 -2.18 -17.51 2.51
N PHE A 64 -1.77 -17.44 1.24
CA PHE A 64 -2.39 -16.58 0.23
C PHE A 64 -3.90 -16.82 0.04
N GLY A 65 -4.39 -18.03 0.32
CA GLY A 65 -5.82 -18.31 0.31
C GLY A 65 -6.62 -17.37 1.23
N GLU A 66 -6.09 -17.00 2.38
CA GLU A 66 -6.74 -16.09 3.32
C GLU A 66 -6.83 -14.65 2.77
N PHE A 67 -5.79 -14.20 2.07
CA PHE A 67 -5.81 -12.89 1.39
C PHE A 67 -6.92 -12.81 0.34
N ILE A 68 -7.02 -13.81 -0.55
CA ILE A 68 -8.05 -13.82 -1.59
C ILE A 68 -9.45 -14.01 -1.01
N LYS A 69 -9.60 -14.77 0.09
CA LYS A 69 -10.86 -14.85 0.82
C LYS A 69 -11.31 -13.46 1.28
N VAL A 70 -10.43 -12.67 1.90
CA VAL A 70 -10.76 -11.29 2.31
C VAL A 70 -11.18 -10.44 1.11
N LEU A 71 -10.43 -10.47 0.01
CA LEU A 71 -10.80 -9.72 -1.20
C LEU A 71 -12.14 -10.16 -1.79
N SER A 72 -12.50 -11.45 -1.70
CA SER A 72 -13.80 -11.95 -2.17
C SER A 72 -14.98 -11.46 -1.35
N THR A 73 -14.74 -10.92 -0.14
CA THR A 73 -15.78 -10.31 0.70
C THR A 73 -16.08 -8.86 0.36
N ILE A 74 -15.31 -8.24 -0.56
CA ILE A 74 -15.62 -6.91 -1.08
C ILE A 74 -17.00 -6.97 -1.74
N GLU A 75 -17.76 -5.88 -1.64
CA GLU A 75 -19.09 -5.82 -2.23
C GLU A 75 -19.07 -6.17 -3.72
N GLY A 76 -19.95 -7.08 -4.13
CA GLY A 76 -19.96 -7.67 -5.46
C GLY A 76 -18.98 -8.83 -5.68
N GLY A 77 -18.32 -9.35 -4.64
CA GLY A 77 -17.45 -10.53 -4.69
C GLY A 77 -15.97 -10.21 -4.93
N LEU A 78 -15.26 -11.13 -5.59
CA LEU A 78 -13.86 -10.91 -6.00
C LEU A 78 -13.76 -9.78 -7.04
N PRO A 79 -12.90 -8.75 -6.83
CA PRO A 79 -12.61 -7.72 -7.82
C PRO A 79 -12.07 -8.30 -9.14
N ASN A 80 -12.02 -7.50 -10.20
CA ASN A 80 -11.32 -7.82 -11.44
C ASN A 80 -9.81 -7.68 -11.22
N ILE A 81 -9.10 -8.78 -11.14
CA ILE A 81 -7.71 -8.77 -10.67
C ILE A 81 -6.73 -9.10 -11.79
N HIS A 82 -5.63 -8.36 -11.81
CA HIS A 82 -4.37 -8.81 -12.38
C HIS A 82 -3.41 -9.11 -11.22
N ILE A 83 -2.73 -10.26 -11.22
CA ILE A 83 -1.71 -10.60 -10.22
C ILE A 83 -0.39 -10.93 -10.92
N GLY A 84 0.59 -10.05 -10.75
CA GLY A 84 1.95 -10.22 -11.24
C GLY A 84 2.90 -10.56 -10.09
N VAL A 85 3.89 -11.40 -10.36
CA VAL A 85 5.02 -11.64 -9.45
C VAL A 85 6.30 -11.21 -10.14
N VAL A 86 7.09 -10.36 -9.49
CA VAL A 86 8.47 -10.02 -9.90
C VAL A 86 9.40 -10.27 -8.72
N THR A 87 10.71 -10.26 -8.97
CA THR A 87 11.73 -10.53 -7.95
C THR A 87 12.67 -9.35 -7.77
N SER A 88 13.45 -9.38 -6.69
CA SER A 88 14.53 -8.42 -6.39
C SER A 88 15.75 -8.54 -7.32
N ASP A 89 15.92 -9.69 -8.00
CA ASP A 89 17.06 -9.96 -8.89
C ASP A 89 17.06 -9.12 -10.19
N MET A 90 17.77 -8.00 -10.15
CA MET A 90 18.08 -7.14 -11.31
C MET A 90 19.47 -7.40 -11.91
N GLY A 91 20.12 -8.49 -11.50
CA GLY A 91 21.48 -8.82 -11.92
C GLY A 91 22.50 -7.79 -11.45
N THR A 92 23.31 -7.29 -12.37
CA THR A 92 24.41 -6.35 -12.07
C THR A 92 24.21 -4.98 -12.69
N ARG A 93 22.95 -4.62 -12.98
CA ARG A 93 22.62 -3.30 -13.54
C ARG A 93 22.35 -2.28 -12.47
N ASP A 94 22.70 -1.02 -12.76
CA ASP A 94 22.18 0.14 -12.06
C ASP A 94 20.95 0.72 -12.79
N SER A 95 20.30 1.70 -12.16
CA SER A 95 19.12 2.40 -12.66
C SER A 95 19.34 3.16 -13.98
N THR A 96 20.60 3.37 -14.39
CA THR A 96 20.98 3.96 -15.68
C THR A 96 21.19 2.93 -16.79
N ASN A 97 20.86 1.66 -16.52
CA ASN A 97 21.03 0.50 -17.40
C ASN A 97 22.48 0.08 -17.64
N LYS A 98 23.47 0.69 -16.97
CA LYS A 98 24.88 0.27 -17.02
C LYS A 98 25.04 -1.04 -16.25
N GLN A 99 25.84 -1.96 -16.79
CA GLN A 99 26.00 -3.30 -16.25
C GLN A 99 27.45 -3.53 -15.77
N ALA A 100 27.60 -4.04 -14.55
CA ALA A 100 28.89 -4.49 -14.01
C ALA A 100 29.19 -5.97 -14.37
N PRO A 101 30.45 -6.41 -14.23
CA PRO A 101 30.79 -7.84 -14.25
C PRO A 101 29.98 -8.64 -13.22
N GLY A 102 29.81 -9.94 -13.49
CA GLY A 102 29.16 -10.85 -12.54
C GLY A 102 29.96 -11.01 -11.25
N ILE A 103 29.25 -11.24 -10.15
CA ILE A 103 29.81 -11.38 -8.82
C ILE A 103 29.27 -12.62 -8.10
N GLY A 104 30.07 -13.19 -7.19
CA GLY A 104 29.66 -14.33 -6.39
C GLY A 104 29.42 -15.60 -7.21
N THR A 105 28.62 -16.53 -6.69
CA THR A 105 28.23 -17.77 -7.37
C THR A 105 26.74 -17.77 -7.64
N LEU A 106 26.34 -17.94 -8.91
CA LEU A 106 24.92 -17.96 -9.30
C LEU A 106 24.16 -19.08 -8.59
N GLY A 107 22.90 -18.83 -8.23
CA GLY A 107 22.09 -19.74 -7.42
C GLY A 107 22.42 -19.73 -5.93
N GLN A 108 23.38 -18.90 -5.51
CA GLN A 108 23.87 -18.80 -4.13
C GLN A 108 24.14 -17.33 -3.76
N GLY A 109 23.26 -16.42 -4.18
CA GLY A 109 23.40 -14.99 -3.95
C GLY A 109 24.29 -14.26 -4.96
N GLY A 110 24.92 -14.97 -5.90
CA GLY A 110 25.69 -14.36 -6.98
C GLY A 110 24.80 -13.60 -7.97
N CYS A 111 25.31 -12.51 -8.51
CA CYS A 111 24.60 -11.60 -9.41
C CYS A 111 25.29 -11.59 -10.78
N SER A 112 24.53 -11.59 -11.87
CA SER A 112 25.11 -11.40 -13.20
C SER A 112 24.07 -10.88 -14.20
N GLY A 113 24.54 -10.21 -15.25
CA GLY A 113 23.69 -9.88 -16.38
C GLY A 113 22.56 -8.93 -15.99
N LEU A 114 21.38 -9.22 -16.52
CA LEU A 114 20.15 -8.47 -16.25
C LEU A 114 19.32 -9.08 -15.11
N GLY A 115 19.75 -10.20 -14.53
CA GLY A 115 18.92 -10.98 -13.61
C GLY A 115 17.57 -11.34 -14.26
N LYS A 116 16.48 -11.07 -13.54
CA LYS A 116 15.10 -11.17 -14.03
C LYS A 116 14.55 -9.83 -14.53
N ASN A 117 15.29 -8.73 -14.35
CA ASN A 117 15.05 -7.42 -14.97
C ASN A 117 13.61 -6.87 -14.79
N GLY A 118 12.99 -7.12 -13.64
CA GLY A 118 11.61 -6.71 -13.35
C GLY A 118 10.55 -7.36 -14.25
N GLY A 119 10.88 -8.43 -14.98
CA GLY A 119 9.93 -9.18 -15.79
C GLY A 119 9.07 -10.08 -14.92
N MET A 120 7.77 -10.13 -15.17
CA MET A 120 6.85 -10.97 -14.42
C MET A 120 7.15 -12.46 -14.61
N GLN A 121 7.08 -13.19 -13.51
CA GLN A 121 7.51 -14.57 -13.41
C GLN A 121 6.34 -15.47 -13.03
N LEU A 122 6.18 -16.58 -13.74
CA LEU A 122 5.15 -17.58 -13.45
C LEU A 122 5.67 -18.74 -12.60
N PHE A 123 6.99 -18.98 -12.60
CA PHE A 123 7.63 -20.09 -11.89
C PHE A 123 6.97 -21.47 -12.11
N GLY A 124 6.49 -21.71 -13.33
CA GLY A 124 5.83 -22.96 -13.71
C GLY A 124 4.33 -22.99 -13.44
N ALA A 125 3.73 -21.91 -12.94
CA ALA A 125 2.29 -21.79 -12.81
C ALA A 125 1.61 -21.90 -14.18
N PRO A 126 0.46 -22.61 -14.28
CA PRO A 126 -0.24 -22.83 -15.55
C PRO A 126 -1.03 -21.59 -15.97
N VAL A 127 -0.35 -20.49 -16.28
CA VAL A 127 -0.96 -19.22 -16.67
C VAL A 127 -0.64 -18.92 -18.13
N ASN A 128 -1.67 -18.58 -18.91
CA ASN A 128 -1.51 -18.13 -20.30
C ASN A 128 -1.30 -16.61 -20.34
N GLY A 129 -0.04 -16.19 -20.33
CA GLY A 129 0.37 -14.80 -20.29
C GLY A 129 1.37 -14.53 -19.15
N PRO A 130 1.86 -13.30 -18.99
CA PRO A 130 2.92 -12.98 -18.03
C PRO A 130 2.43 -12.87 -16.57
N PHE A 131 1.12 -12.75 -16.34
CA PHE A 131 0.51 -12.59 -15.03
C PHE A 131 -0.88 -13.26 -14.99
N ILE A 132 -1.41 -13.50 -13.79
CA ILE A 132 -2.77 -14.01 -13.60
C ILE A 132 -3.77 -12.91 -13.94
N SER A 133 -4.77 -13.22 -14.77
CA SER A 133 -5.93 -12.36 -15.04
C SER A 133 -7.20 -13.11 -14.66
N ASP A 134 -8.02 -12.53 -13.79
CA ASP A 134 -9.35 -13.01 -13.45
C ASP A 134 -10.35 -11.84 -13.50
N ILE A 135 -11.13 -11.75 -14.56
CA ILE A 135 -11.98 -10.60 -14.90
C ILE A 135 -13.45 -11.01 -15.01
N GLY A 136 -14.31 -10.40 -14.20
CA GLY A 136 -15.75 -10.60 -14.26
C GLY A 136 -16.36 -10.14 -15.59
N GLN A 137 -17.33 -10.90 -16.08
CA GLN A 137 -18.04 -10.65 -17.32
C GLN A 137 -19.50 -10.20 -17.05
N PRO A 138 -20.15 -9.47 -17.97
CA PRO A 138 -21.52 -9.00 -17.79
C PRO A 138 -22.56 -10.12 -17.58
N ASP A 139 -22.26 -11.34 -18.02
CA ASP A 139 -23.12 -12.52 -17.84
C ASP A 139 -22.96 -13.20 -16.46
N GLY A 140 -22.15 -12.60 -15.57
CA GLY A 140 -21.84 -13.14 -14.25
C GLY A 140 -20.75 -14.21 -14.23
N SER A 141 -20.24 -14.62 -15.40
CA SER A 141 -19.07 -15.49 -15.50
C SER A 141 -17.77 -14.70 -15.28
N ARG A 142 -16.63 -15.41 -15.28
CA ARG A 142 -15.31 -14.80 -15.18
C ARG A 142 -14.39 -15.32 -16.27
N GLN A 143 -13.76 -14.40 -16.99
CA GLN A 143 -12.70 -14.70 -17.94
C GLN A 143 -11.39 -14.85 -17.19
N ARG A 144 -10.77 -16.02 -17.33
CA ARG A 144 -9.54 -16.39 -16.63
C ARG A 144 -8.51 -16.91 -17.60
N ASN A 145 -7.24 -16.64 -17.32
CA ASN A 145 -6.12 -17.16 -18.11
C ASN A 145 -5.38 -18.32 -17.43
N TYR A 146 -6.00 -18.97 -16.44
CA TYR A 146 -5.48 -20.13 -15.74
C TYR A 146 -6.58 -21.21 -15.59
N PRO A 147 -6.21 -22.49 -15.41
CA PRO A 147 -7.16 -23.58 -15.25
C PRO A 147 -8.07 -23.39 -14.03
N VAL A 148 -9.38 -23.45 -14.26
CA VAL A 148 -10.42 -23.49 -13.23
C VAL A 148 -11.49 -24.47 -13.68
N ASP A 149 -12.05 -25.23 -12.74
CA ASP A 149 -13.22 -26.06 -13.02
C ASP A 149 -14.48 -25.17 -13.05
N PRO A 150 -15.13 -24.99 -14.22
CA PRO A 150 -16.29 -24.11 -14.33
C PRO A 150 -17.52 -24.65 -13.58
N THR A 151 -17.53 -25.93 -13.21
CA THR A 151 -18.62 -26.57 -12.47
C THR A 151 -18.42 -26.55 -10.96
N ALA A 152 -17.22 -26.19 -10.50
CA ALA A 152 -16.89 -26.14 -9.08
C ALA A 152 -17.57 -24.97 -8.36
N SER A 153 -17.75 -25.11 -7.04
CA SER A 153 -18.29 -24.03 -6.20
C SER A 153 -17.35 -22.81 -6.20
N PRO A 154 -17.86 -21.60 -5.90
CA PRO A 154 -17.02 -20.40 -5.82
C PRO A 154 -15.82 -20.54 -4.88
N GLU A 155 -15.98 -21.24 -3.75
CA GLU A 155 -14.90 -21.51 -2.79
C GLU A 155 -13.79 -22.38 -3.40
N VAL A 156 -14.16 -23.44 -4.14
CA VAL A 156 -13.17 -24.29 -4.83
C VAL A 156 -12.45 -23.52 -5.93
N GLN A 157 -13.15 -22.68 -6.69
CA GLN A 157 -12.51 -21.83 -7.71
C GLN A 157 -11.55 -20.82 -7.09
N LEU A 158 -11.88 -20.28 -5.90
CA LEU A 158 -10.99 -19.41 -5.13
C LEU A 158 -9.72 -20.14 -4.68
N ASN A 159 -9.86 -21.38 -4.21
CA ASN A 159 -8.70 -22.21 -3.84
C ASN A 159 -7.82 -22.54 -5.05
N GLN A 160 -8.41 -22.77 -6.24
CA GLN A 160 -7.65 -22.97 -7.48
C GLN A 160 -6.83 -21.72 -7.86
N LEU A 161 -7.37 -20.51 -7.68
CA LEU A 161 -6.60 -19.27 -7.83
C LEU A 161 -5.44 -19.23 -6.82
N ALA A 162 -5.70 -19.57 -5.56
CA ALA A 162 -4.68 -19.58 -4.52
C ALA A 162 -3.56 -20.60 -4.80
N GLU A 163 -3.87 -21.76 -5.38
CA GLU A 163 -2.89 -22.77 -5.80
C GLU A 163 -2.01 -22.28 -6.96
N VAL A 164 -2.60 -21.61 -7.95
CA VAL A 164 -1.87 -21.00 -9.08
C VAL A 164 -0.91 -19.94 -8.56
N PHE A 165 -1.37 -19.01 -7.72
CA PHE A 165 -0.50 -18.04 -7.08
C PHE A 165 0.55 -18.69 -6.19
N GLY A 166 0.18 -19.72 -5.41
CA GLY A 166 1.11 -20.45 -4.54
C GLY A 166 2.27 -21.09 -5.30
N THR A 167 2.09 -21.39 -6.59
CA THR A 167 3.18 -21.79 -7.49
C THR A 167 4.09 -20.60 -7.84
N MET A 168 3.51 -19.45 -8.20
CA MET A 168 4.25 -18.21 -8.50
C MET A 168 4.99 -17.65 -7.27
N ALA A 169 4.44 -17.81 -6.07
CA ALA A 169 5.01 -17.32 -4.83
C ALA A 169 6.33 -18.03 -4.45
N ARG A 170 6.56 -19.22 -4.99
CA ARG A 170 7.80 -20.00 -4.83
C ARG A 170 8.79 -19.59 -5.92
N ALA A 171 9.22 -18.33 -5.87
CA ALA A 171 10.14 -17.73 -6.82
C ALA A 171 11.50 -18.45 -6.93
N GLY A 172 11.84 -19.22 -5.88
CA GLY A 172 13.14 -19.86 -5.73
C GLY A 172 14.05 -19.01 -4.85
N ALA A 173 15.15 -19.60 -4.39
CA ALA A 173 16.10 -18.97 -3.46
C ALA A 173 17.51 -18.95 -4.06
N GLY A 174 17.59 -18.50 -5.31
CA GLY A 174 18.82 -18.53 -6.12
C GLY A 174 19.17 -17.18 -6.75
N GLY A 175 18.41 -16.13 -6.43
CA GLY A 175 18.57 -14.77 -6.90
C GLY A 175 19.83 -14.08 -6.40
N CYS A 176 19.97 -12.83 -6.83
CA CYS A 176 21.08 -11.96 -6.50
C CYS A 176 20.96 -11.44 -5.06
N GLY A 177 22.01 -11.56 -4.26
CA GLY A 177 22.07 -11.02 -2.87
C GLY A 177 22.36 -9.52 -2.78
N PHE A 178 22.28 -8.79 -3.89
CA PHE A 178 22.19 -7.33 -3.93
C PHE A 178 20.78 -6.99 -4.43
N GLU A 179 19.82 -7.09 -3.52
CA GLU A 179 18.41 -7.13 -3.82
C GLU A 179 17.85 -5.76 -4.21
N GLN A 180 17.47 -5.58 -5.47
CA GLN A 180 17.04 -4.28 -6.01
C GLN A 180 15.51 -4.18 -6.09
N HIS A 181 14.86 -4.29 -4.93
CA HIS A 181 13.40 -4.30 -4.82
C HIS A 181 12.73 -3.10 -5.50
N LEU A 182 13.14 -1.88 -5.19
CA LEU A 182 12.49 -0.68 -5.73
C LEU A 182 12.73 -0.50 -7.24
N GLU A 183 13.92 -0.84 -7.73
CA GLU A 183 14.23 -0.81 -9.16
C GLU A 183 13.47 -1.90 -9.92
N ALA A 184 13.34 -3.11 -9.37
CA ALA A 184 12.53 -4.16 -9.96
C ALA A 184 11.05 -3.77 -10.04
N MET A 185 10.48 -3.17 -8.98
CA MET A 185 9.13 -2.61 -9.00
C MET A 185 9.00 -1.55 -10.13
N LYS A 186 9.95 -0.61 -10.20
CA LYS A 186 9.95 0.43 -11.23
C LYS A 186 9.98 -0.18 -12.62
N LYS A 187 10.89 -1.11 -12.89
CA LYS A 187 10.99 -1.78 -14.19
C LYS A 187 9.78 -2.61 -14.54
N ALA A 188 9.13 -3.19 -13.53
CA ALA A 188 7.93 -3.97 -13.76
C ALA A 188 6.73 -3.13 -14.21
N LEU A 189 6.65 -1.88 -13.73
CA LEU A 189 5.49 -1.01 -13.86
C LEU A 189 5.67 0.17 -14.82
N ASP A 190 6.90 0.44 -15.27
CA ASP A 190 7.20 1.55 -16.17
C ASP A 190 6.57 1.28 -17.56
N PRO A 191 5.56 2.06 -17.98
CA PRO A 191 4.88 1.84 -19.25
C PRO A 191 5.68 2.37 -20.45
N SER A 192 6.83 3.02 -20.22
CA SER A 192 7.71 3.52 -21.27
C SER A 192 8.59 2.40 -21.83
N PRO A 193 9.29 2.63 -22.95
CA PRO A 193 10.28 1.68 -23.48
C PRO A 193 11.44 1.36 -22.51
N ALA A 194 11.58 2.10 -21.40
CA ALA A 194 12.56 1.83 -20.36
C ALA A 194 12.11 0.79 -19.33
N GLY A 195 10.82 0.43 -19.30
CA GLY A 195 10.26 -0.66 -18.52
C GLY A 195 10.48 -2.03 -19.15
N ASN A 196 9.89 -3.07 -18.56
CA ASN A 196 9.98 -4.41 -19.10
C ASN A 196 8.78 -4.72 -20.03
N PRO A 197 9.00 -4.87 -21.35
CA PRO A 197 7.92 -5.11 -22.31
C PRO A 197 7.23 -6.47 -22.12
N THR A 198 7.81 -7.40 -21.36
CA THR A 198 7.13 -8.67 -21.06
C THR A 198 5.90 -8.47 -20.17
N ASN A 199 5.76 -7.30 -19.54
CA ASN A 199 4.69 -7.00 -18.60
C ASN A 199 3.55 -6.19 -19.23
N ASP A 200 3.59 -6.01 -20.56
CA ASP A 200 2.57 -5.26 -21.29
C ASP A 200 1.15 -5.73 -20.91
N ASN A 201 0.24 -4.76 -20.77
CA ASN A 201 -1.16 -4.95 -20.35
C ASN A 201 -1.38 -5.37 -18.90
N PHE A 202 -0.34 -5.46 -18.06
CA PHE A 202 -0.53 -5.65 -16.61
C PHE A 202 -1.20 -4.44 -15.97
N LEU A 203 -0.57 -3.27 -16.09
CA LEU A 203 -1.04 -2.05 -15.44
C LEU A 203 -2.19 -1.44 -16.23
N ARG A 204 -3.40 -1.48 -15.66
CA ARG A 204 -4.61 -0.89 -16.24
C ARG A 204 -4.72 0.57 -15.78
N PRO A 205 -4.94 1.55 -16.67
CA PRO A 205 -4.96 2.97 -16.30
C PRO A 205 -5.93 3.29 -15.15
N ASN A 206 -7.13 2.73 -15.22
CA ASN A 206 -8.18 3.03 -14.26
C ASN A 206 -8.16 2.16 -13.00
N ALA A 207 -7.42 1.05 -12.96
CA ALA A 207 -7.40 0.14 -11.81
C ALA A 207 -6.70 0.73 -10.57
N PHE A 208 -7.07 0.25 -9.38
CA PHE A 208 -6.21 0.36 -8.21
C PHE A 208 -4.90 -0.42 -8.44
N LEU A 209 -3.78 0.11 -7.97
CA LEU A 209 -2.49 -0.57 -8.02
C LEU A 209 -2.04 -0.85 -6.59
N ALA A 210 -1.86 -2.13 -6.24
CA ALA A 210 -1.23 -2.53 -4.99
C ALA A 210 0.15 -3.14 -5.28
N VAL A 211 1.18 -2.63 -4.60
CA VAL A 211 2.52 -3.23 -4.61
C VAL A 211 2.80 -3.85 -3.25
N VAL A 212 3.06 -5.15 -3.21
CA VAL A 212 3.30 -5.92 -1.99
C VAL A 212 4.73 -6.45 -1.99
N PHE A 213 5.56 -5.97 -1.08
CA PHE A 213 6.93 -6.42 -0.89
C PHE A 213 6.99 -7.57 0.10
N ILE A 214 7.64 -8.67 -0.28
CA ILE A 214 7.90 -9.85 0.55
C ILE A 214 9.41 -10.05 0.58
N VAL A 215 10.09 -9.59 1.63
CA VAL A 215 11.55 -9.45 1.65
C VAL A 215 12.14 -9.72 3.04
N ASP A 216 13.38 -10.20 3.12
CA ASP A 216 14.09 -10.33 4.40
C ASP A 216 15.40 -9.51 4.52
N GLU A 217 15.79 -8.76 3.48
CA GLU A 217 16.78 -7.67 3.56
C GLU A 217 16.25 -6.34 2.99
N ASP A 218 17.01 -5.25 3.16
CA ASP A 218 16.63 -3.91 2.71
C ASP A 218 16.95 -3.67 1.22
N ASP A 219 16.31 -2.67 0.62
CA ASP A 219 16.51 -2.30 -0.78
C ASP A 219 17.95 -1.87 -1.10
N CYS A 220 18.51 -2.50 -2.13
CA CYS A 220 19.83 -2.23 -2.68
C CYS A 220 19.77 -1.66 -4.11
N SER A 221 18.70 -0.95 -4.49
CA SER A 221 18.53 -0.42 -5.84
C SER A 221 19.64 0.57 -6.21
N MET A 222 20.56 0.14 -7.08
CA MET A 222 21.82 0.84 -7.35
C MET A 222 21.64 1.96 -8.38
N SER A 223 22.27 3.10 -8.13
CA SER A 223 22.50 4.17 -9.12
C SER A 223 23.90 4.08 -9.75
N ASP A 224 24.85 3.40 -9.11
CA ASP A 224 26.20 3.17 -9.64
C ASP A 224 26.69 1.73 -9.38
N THR A 225 26.85 0.99 -10.47
CA THR A 225 27.39 -0.37 -10.51
C THR A 225 28.77 -0.58 -9.86
N SER A 226 29.55 0.47 -9.60
CA SER A 226 30.83 0.37 -8.88
C SER A 226 30.66 -0.13 -7.44
N MET A 227 29.44 -0.10 -6.89
CA MET A 227 29.10 -0.75 -5.62
C MET A 227 29.33 -2.27 -5.63
N LEU A 228 29.39 -2.89 -6.81
CA LEU A 228 29.69 -4.31 -7.00
C LEU A 228 31.17 -4.59 -7.26
N ALA A 229 32.04 -3.58 -7.29
CA ALA A 229 33.45 -3.76 -7.60
C ALA A 229 34.24 -4.32 -6.40
N GLU A 230 35.32 -5.05 -6.70
CA GLU A 230 36.34 -5.40 -5.72
C GLU A 230 37.14 -4.15 -5.33
N ASN A 231 36.73 -3.51 -4.25
CA ASN A 231 37.33 -2.27 -3.76
C ASN A 231 37.37 -2.27 -2.22
N ALA A 232 38.58 -2.16 -1.66
CA ALA A 232 38.80 -2.16 -0.22
C ALA A 232 38.06 -1.01 0.50
N ALA A 233 37.90 0.15 -0.14
CA ALA A 233 37.17 1.28 0.43
C ALA A 233 35.67 0.97 0.64
N LEU A 234 35.11 0.06 -0.18
CA LEU A 234 33.71 -0.38 -0.06
C LEU A 234 33.53 -1.50 0.97
N GLY A 235 34.62 -2.13 1.42
CA GLY A 235 34.58 -3.30 2.29
C GLY A 235 34.31 -4.60 1.51
N PRO A 236 33.97 -5.71 2.18
CA PRO A 236 33.62 -6.96 1.51
C PRO A 236 32.43 -6.81 0.56
N GLN A 237 32.39 -7.60 -0.51
CA GLN A 237 31.33 -7.57 -1.51
C GLN A 237 30.12 -8.39 -1.05
N GLN A 238 29.34 -7.80 -0.14
CA GLN A 238 28.16 -8.37 0.50
C GLN A 238 27.03 -7.33 0.57
N SER A 239 25.80 -7.76 0.83
CA SER A 239 24.60 -6.90 0.95
C SER A 239 24.78 -5.77 1.98
N PHE A 240 25.64 -5.94 2.99
CA PHE A 240 25.95 -4.89 3.96
C PHE A 240 26.46 -3.58 3.34
N ARG A 241 27.03 -3.62 2.11
CA ARG A 241 27.36 -2.39 1.36
C ARG A 241 26.11 -1.52 1.13
N CYS A 242 24.96 -2.14 0.86
CA CYS A 242 23.69 -1.46 0.64
C CYS A 242 23.28 -0.68 1.91
N THR A 243 23.39 -1.31 3.08
CA THR A 243 23.16 -0.60 4.35
C THR A 243 24.18 0.50 4.58
N ARG A 244 25.48 0.19 4.44
CA ARG A 244 26.58 1.12 4.73
C ARG A 244 26.50 2.42 3.93
N PHE A 245 26.09 2.32 2.66
CA PHE A 245 26.08 3.47 1.75
C PHE A 245 24.67 4.02 1.49
N GLY A 246 23.64 3.23 1.76
CA GLY A 246 22.24 3.54 1.49
C GLY A 246 21.44 4.01 2.69
N VAL A 247 21.98 3.88 3.90
CA VAL A 247 21.33 4.25 5.16
C VAL A 247 22.25 5.16 5.96
N THR A 248 21.66 6.18 6.56
CA THR A 248 22.30 7.07 7.54
C THR A 248 21.52 6.98 8.83
N CYS A 249 22.20 7.00 9.97
CA CYS A 249 21.55 7.04 11.28
C CYS A 249 22.12 8.19 12.10
N ASP A 250 21.25 9.03 12.67
CA ASP A 250 21.69 10.19 13.47
C ASP A 250 22.59 9.77 14.62
N ASP A 251 22.28 8.62 15.23
CA ASP A 251 23.04 8.06 16.33
C ASP A 251 23.93 6.91 15.85
N ASN A 252 25.25 7.10 15.99
CA ASN A 252 26.30 6.11 15.69
C ASN A 252 26.40 5.61 14.23
N GLY A 253 25.68 6.23 13.28
CA GLY A 253 25.64 5.82 11.87
C GLY A 253 25.66 6.96 10.86
N ALA A 254 26.16 8.14 11.25
CA ALA A 254 26.06 9.36 10.43
C ALA A 254 26.94 9.36 9.16
N THR A 255 27.86 8.39 9.03
CA THR A 255 28.76 8.24 7.87
C THR A 255 28.94 6.77 7.52
N PRO A 256 29.36 6.42 6.28
CA PRO A 256 29.68 5.04 5.91
C PRO A 256 30.71 4.36 6.82
N ASP A 257 31.65 5.12 7.40
CA ASP A 257 32.63 4.58 8.34
C ASP A 257 32.03 4.38 9.73
N ALA A 258 31.14 5.27 10.18
CA ALA A 258 30.39 5.08 11.42
C ALA A 258 29.43 3.87 11.31
N MET A 259 28.83 3.64 10.14
CA MET A 259 28.01 2.46 9.88
C MET A 259 28.81 1.15 9.98
N ASN A 260 30.10 1.14 9.66
CA ASN A 260 30.96 -0.03 9.84
C ASN A 260 31.29 -0.34 11.30
N VAL A 261 31.12 0.61 12.21
CA VAL A 261 31.44 0.41 13.63
C VAL A 261 30.40 -0.51 14.25
N VAL A 262 30.85 -1.62 14.84
CA VAL A 262 30.01 -2.58 15.57
C VAL A 262 29.24 -1.87 16.68
N GLY A 263 27.95 -2.18 16.80
CA GLY A 263 27.07 -1.65 17.83
C GLY A 263 25.76 -1.09 17.26
N PRO A 264 24.87 -0.64 18.16
CA PRO A 264 23.55 -0.14 17.80
C PRO A 264 23.64 1.16 17.00
N LYS A 265 22.67 1.33 16.12
CA LYS A 265 22.37 2.54 15.34
C LYS A 265 20.93 2.95 15.66
N ASP A 266 20.65 4.24 15.72
CA ASP A 266 19.30 4.72 16.01
C ASP A 266 18.93 5.92 15.14
N LYS A 267 17.62 6.13 14.95
CA LYS A 267 17.05 7.12 14.02
C LYS A 267 17.58 6.96 12.60
N CYS A 268 17.61 5.71 12.14
CA CYS A 268 18.06 5.39 10.79
C CYS A 268 17.02 5.80 9.74
N HIS A 269 17.51 6.37 8.65
CA HIS A 269 16.73 6.79 7.49
C HIS A 269 17.52 6.55 6.20
N PRO A 270 16.89 6.60 5.01
CA PRO A 270 17.61 6.48 3.76
C PRO A 270 18.67 7.58 3.61
N ASN A 271 19.83 7.21 3.09
CA ASN A 271 20.82 8.16 2.61
C ASN A 271 20.43 8.63 1.21
N GLU A 272 19.63 9.70 1.14
CA GLU A 272 19.19 10.31 -0.12
C GLU A 272 20.34 10.99 -0.90
N ASP A 273 21.54 11.11 -0.33
CA ASP A 273 22.73 11.63 -1.00
C ASP A 273 23.76 10.53 -1.31
N SER A 274 23.33 9.26 -1.27
CA SER A 274 24.19 8.13 -1.63
C SER A 274 24.72 8.29 -3.07
N PRO A 275 26.04 8.12 -3.30
CA PRO A 275 26.57 8.05 -4.65
C PRO A 275 26.32 6.69 -5.33
N TYR A 276 25.85 5.68 -4.58
CA TYR A 276 25.77 4.30 -5.04
C TYR A 276 24.34 3.77 -5.16
N LEU A 277 23.42 4.25 -4.33
CA LEU A 277 22.02 3.85 -4.37
C LEU A 277 21.14 4.96 -4.91
N THR A 278 20.12 4.57 -5.68
CA THR A 278 19.09 5.49 -6.15
C THR A 278 18.28 6.01 -4.97
N LYS A 279 17.90 7.28 -5.04
CA LYS A 279 17.07 7.98 -4.05
C LYS A 279 15.73 7.28 -3.86
N VAL A 280 15.27 7.07 -2.62
CA VAL A 280 13.96 6.44 -2.39
C VAL A 280 12.84 7.35 -2.90
N SER A 281 13.04 8.67 -2.81
CA SER A 281 12.08 9.65 -3.32
C SER A 281 11.79 9.50 -4.82
N GLU A 282 12.76 9.06 -5.62
CA GLU A 282 12.54 8.85 -7.07
C GLU A 282 11.53 7.73 -7.33
N TYR A 283 11.58 6.65 -6.55
CA TYR A 283 10.62 5.55 -6.65
C TYR A 283 9.23 5.95 -6.17
N VAL A 284 9.15 6.79 -5.13
CA VAL A 284 7.89 7.34 -4.62
C VAL A 284 7.24 8.24 -5.68
N THR A 285 8.02 9.15 -6.28
CA THR A 285 7.54 10.01 -7.36
C THR A 285 7.10 9.18 -8.56
N PHE A 286 7.87 8.18 -8.95
CA PHE A 286 7.51 7.27 -10.03
C PHE A 286 6.16 6.58 -9.77
N LEU A 287 6.00 5.93 -8.60
CA LEU A 287 4.81 5.12 -8.33
C LEU A 287 3.55 6.00 -8.24
N LYS A 288 3.63 7.17 -7.60
CA LYS A 288 2.53 8.16 -7.56
C LYS A 288 2.19 8.68 -8.96
N GLY A 289 3.18 8.80 -9.84
CA GLY A 289 3.01 9.24 -11.23
C GLY A 289 2.29 8.25 -12.15
N LEU A 290 2.17 6.96 -11.76
CA LEU A 290 1.48 5.95 -12.56
C LEU A 290 -0.04 6.13 -12.61
N LYS A 291 -0.62 6.87 -11.65
CA LYS A 291 -2.06 7.14 -11.55
C LYS A 291 -2.30 8.65 -11.50
N PRO A 292 -2.01 9.39 -12.58
CA PRO A 292 -1.99 10.85 -12.56
C PRO A 292 -3.36 11.48 -12.26
N ASP A 293 -4.45 10.80 -12.63
CA ASP A 293 -5.81 11.27 -12.38
C ASP A 293 -6.24 11.11 -10.91
N ASP A 294 -5.67 10.12 -10.21
CA ASP A 294 -5.95 9.83 -8.80
C ASP A 294 -4.79 9.05 -8.15
N PRO A 295 -3.81 9.76 -7.57
CA PRO A 295 -2.70 9.13 -6.85
C PRO A 295 -3.15 8.28 -5.64
N GLY A 296 -4.38 8.47 -5.15
CA GLY A 296 -4.98 7.69 -4.07
C GLY A 296 -5.29 6.24 -4.44
N LYS A 297 -5.20 5.89 -5.74
CA LYS A 297 -5.32 4.52 -6.27
C LYS A 297 -4.08 3.66 -6.06
N VAL A 298 -3.00 4.22 -5.53
CA VAL A 298 -1.76 3.49 -5.25
C VAL A 298 -1.75 3.04 -3.79
N ILE A 299 -1.61 1.73 -3.59
CA ILE A 299 -1.50 1.07 -2.29
C ILE A 299 -0.13 0.38 -2.24
N VAL A 300 0.56 0.44 -1.09
CA VAL A 300 1.82 -0.27 -0.90
C VAL A 300 1.82 -1.05 0.41
N ALA A 301 2.34 -2.27 0.40
CA ALA A 301 2.39 -3.10 1.60
C ALA A 301 3.74 -3.80 1.71
N GLY A 302 4.19 -4.05 2.95
CA GLY A 302 5.40 -4.82 3.22
C GLY A 302 5.15 -5.95 4.21
N ILE A 303 5.54 -7.16 3.85
CA ILE A 303 5.83 -8.24 4.78
C ILE A 303 7.36 -8.37 4.80
N MET A 304 7.99 -7.72 5.77
CA MET A 304 9.44 -7.49 5.78
C MET A 304 10.03 -7.57 7.19
N GLY A 305 11.35 -7.46 7.36
CA GLY A 305 11.96 -7.42 8.68
C GLY A 305 11.42 -6.28 9.57
N THR A 306 11.70 -6.33 10.87
CA THR A 306 11.30 -5.24 11.79
C THR A 306 12.27 -4.06 11.70
N ASN A 307 11.76 -2.84 11.82
CA ASN A 307 12.59 -1.63 11.72
C ASN A 307 13.66 -1.47 12.81
N THR A 308 13.50 -2.16 13.93
CA THR A 308 14.41 -2.09 15.08
C THR A 308 14.54 -3.46 15.72
N PRO A 309 15.70 -3.79 16.33
CA PRO A 309 16.89 -2.94 16.45
C PRO A 309 17.67 -2.83 15.14
N VAL A 310 18.39 -1.72 14.95
CA VAL A 310 19.41 -1.60 13.89
C VAL A 310 20.77 -1.65 14.56
N ALA A 311 21.63 -2.58 14.14
CA ALA A 311 22.99 -2.67 14.67
C ALA A 311 23.94 -3.26 13.64
N THR A 312 25.21 -2.85 13.70
CA THR A 312 26.27 -3.51 12.96
C THR A 312 26.91 -4.55 13.86
N GLU A 313 27.12 -5.76 13.34
CA GLU A 313 27.81 -6.85 14.04
C GLU A 313 28.96 -7.41 13.19
N LEU A 314 29.73 -8.33 13.78
CA LEU A 314 30.73 -9.12 13.05
C LEU A 314 30.19 -10.51 12.79
N ARG A 315 29.80 -10.78 11.54
CA ARG A 315 29.23 -12.06 11.08
C ARG A 315 30.15 -12.69 10.04
N ALA A 316 30.33 -14.00 10.14
CA ALA A 316 31.09 -14.75 9.15
C ALA A 316 30.18 -15.00 7.94
N PRO A 317 30.58 -14.62 6.71
CA PRO A 317 29.76 -14.86 5.53
C PRO A 317 29.80 -16.35 5.17
N PRO A 318 28.87 -16.83 4.32
CA PRO A 318 28.91 -18.20 3.84
C PRO A 318 30.30 -18.53 3.27
N ARG A 319 30.90 -19.64 3.72
CA ARG A 319 32.21 -20.18 3.28
C ARG A 319 33.46 -19.45 3.75
N SER A 320 33.35 -18.46 4.63
CA SER A 320 34.50 -17.92 5.35
C SER A 320 34.26 -17.99 6.85
N ASN A 321 35.34 -18.13 7.62
CA ASN A 321 35.30 -17.98 9.08
C ASN A 321 35.70 -16.56 9.52
N ASP A 322 36.19 -15.74 8.59
CA ASP A 322 36.60 -14.37 8.86
C ASP A 322 35.35 -13.52 9.07
N LYS A 323 35.18 -13.05 10.31
CA LYS A 323 34.04 -12.21 10.65
C LYS A 323 34.24 -10.82 10.05
N ILE A 324 33.23 -10.36 9.33
CA ILE A 324 33.20 -9.04 8.69
C ILE A 324 31.99 -8.24 9.18
N PRO A 325 32.02 -6.91 9.04
CA PRO A 325 30.84 -6.09 9.30
C PRO A 325 29.62 -6.58 8.51
N ALA A 326 28.51 -6.77 9.21
CA ALA A 326 27.22 -7.13 8.67
C ALA A 326 26.12 -6.42 9.45
N LEU A 327 24.95 -6.27 8.82
CA LEU A 327 23.76 -5.82 9.51
C LEU A 327 23.28 -6.96 10.42
N ALA A 328 22.96 -6.62 11.66
CA ALA A 328 22.39 -7.55 12.61
C ALA A 328 20.90 -7.76 12.28
N HIS A 329 20.46 -9.01 12.43
CA HIS A 329 19.06 -9.38 12.25
C HIS A 329 18.16 -8.61 13.22
N SER A 330 17.08 -8.05 12.71
CA SER A 330 16.10 -7.31 13.50
C SER A 330 15.09 -8.24 14.19
N CYS A 331 14.77 -9.36 13.54
CA CYS A 331 13.81 -10.33 14.03
C CYS A 331 14.25 -11.75 13.69
N THR A 332 13.67 -12.70 14.42
CA THR A 332 13.85 -14.13 14.19
C THR A 332 12.59 -14.90 14.51
N TYR A 333 12.40 -16.04 13.87
CA TYR A 333 11.35 -16.99 14.20
C TYR A 333 11.83 -18.42 13.92
N ILE A 334 11.09 -19.43 14.40
CA ILE A 334 11.38 -20.82 14.08
C ILE A 334 10.53 -21.24 12.89
N GLY A 335 11.21 -21.58 11.79
CA GLY A 335 10.60 -22.05 10.55
C GLY A 335 9.96 -23.44 10.69
N ALA A 336 9.21 -23.83 9.65
CA ALA A 336 8.51 -25.12 9.63
C ALA A 336 9.44 -26.34 9.64
N ASP A 337 10.71 -26.16 9.27
CA ASP A 337 11.75 -27.20 9.32
C ASP A 337 12.50 -27.23 10.67
N GLY A 338 12.08 -26.39 11.63
CA GLY A 338 12.68 -26.29 12.96
C GLY A 338 13.93 -25.42 13.04
N LYS A 339 14.35 -24.75 11.95
CA LYS A 339 15.50 -23.86 11.95
C LYS A 339 15.11 -22.44 12.34
N ALA A 340 16.08 -21.71 12.90
CA ALA A 340 15.94 -20.29 13.12
C ALA A 340 16.04 -19.55 11.79
N GLU A 341 15.02 -18.79 11.50
CA GLU A 341 14.88 -17.91 10.35
C GLU A 341 14.99 -16.46 10.84
N VAL A 342 15.46 -15.57 9.98
CA VAL A 342 15.86 -14.21 10.35
C VAL A 342 15.47 -13.23 9.26
N ALA A 343 15.39 -11.95 9.61
CA ALA A 343 15.28 -10.85 8.65
C ALA A 343 15.99 -9.59 9.18
N ASP A 344 16.54 -8.81 8.26
CA ASP A 344 17.27 -7.58 8.53
C ASP A 344 16.32 -6.36 8.54
N PRO A 345 16.69 -5.26 9.23
CA PRO A 345 15.89 -4.04 9.24
C PRO A 345 15.71 -3.43 7.83
N PRO A 346 14.47 -3.22 7.35
CA PRO A 346 14.20 -2.71 6.01
C PRO A 346 14.04 -1.18 6.01
N ILE A 347 15.12 -0.45 6.28
CA ILE A 347 15.08 1.01 6.52
C ILE A 347 14.57 1.77 5.29
N ARG A 348 15.10 1.48 4.10
CA ARG A 348 14.72 2.14 2.85
C ARG A 348 13.32 1.76 2.41
N LEU A 349 12.97 0.48 2.50
CA LEU A 349 11.62 0.01 2.17
C LEU A 349 10.56 0.53 3.13
N LYS A 350 10.82 0.58 4.44
CA LYS A 350 9.88 1.21 5.38
C LYS A 350 9.67 2.68 5.09
N PHE A 351 10.76 3.42 4.86
CA PHE A 351 10.64 4.83 4.49
C PHE A 351 9.81 5.02 3.22
N PHE A 352 9.99 4.14 2.22
CA PHE A 352 9.17 4.11 1.00
C PHE A 352 7.68 3.93 1.32
N LEU A 353 7.31 2.93 2.15
CA LEU A 353 5.91 2.69 2.53
C LEU A 353 5.30 3.88 3.28
N ASP A 354 6.08 4.56 4.11
CA ASP A 354 5.63 5.72 4.91
C ASP A 354 5.29 6.93 4.05
N GLN A 355 5.70 6.96 2.77
CA GLN A 355 5.33 8.03 1.83
C GLN A 355 3.91 7.89 1.27
N PHE A 356 3.15 6.88 1.68
CA PHE A 356 1.78 6.58 1.25
C PHE A 356 0.83 6.53 2.46
N PRO A 357 0.63 7.66 3.17
CA PRO A 357 -0.22 7.71 4.37
C PRO A 357 -1.65 7.23 4.06
N ASN A 358 -2.24 6.45 4.96
CA ASN A 358 -3.56 5.83 4.83
C ASN A 358 -3.72 4.90 3.59
N ARG A 359 -2.61 4.59 2.92
CA ARG A 359 -2.52 3.74 1.72
C ARG A 359 -1.35 2.77 1.82
N SER A 360 -0.80 2.60 3.02
CA SER A 360 0.25 1.64 3.28
C SER A 360 0.03 0.83 4.54
N THR A 361 0.65 -0.35 4.56
CA THR A 361 0.63 -1.24 5.71
C THR A 361 1.90 -2.06 5.79
N PHE A 362 2.26 -2.47 7.00
CA PHE A 362 3.47 -3.23 7.27
C PHE A 362 3.18 -4.33 8.30
N ALA A 363 3.75 -5.50 8.05
CA ALA A 363 3.80 -6.62 8.97
C ALA A 363 5.19 -7.27 8.96
N SER A 364 5.58 -7.86 10.09
CA SER A 364 6.85 -8.58 10.18
C SER A 364 6.81 -9.88 9.38
N ILE A 365 7.84 -10.14 8.58
CA ILE A 365 8.05 -11.42 7.89
C ILE A 365 8.48 -12.54 8.83
N CYS A 366 9.05 -12.20 10.00
CA CYS A 366 9.48 -13.15 11.01
C CYS A 366 8.29 -13.76 11.77
N GLN A 367 7.44 -14.51 11.08
CA GLN A 367 6.26 -15.17 11.62
C GLN A 367 6.15 -16.59 11.05
N PRO A 368 5.83 -17.61 11.86
CA PRO A 368 5.64 -18.97 11.38
C PRO A 368 4.40 -19.12 10.49
N ASP A 369 3.48 -18.15 10.55
CA ASP A 369 2.23 -18.08 9.81
C ASP A 369 1.99 -16.62 9.37
N LEU A 370 1.80 -16.39 8.07
CA LEU A 370 1.58 -15.06 7.49
C LEU A 370 0.10 -14.71 7.31
N THR A 371 -0.83 -15.52 7.84
CA THR A 371 -2.28 -15.28 7.72
C THR A 371 -2.67 -13.88 8.20
N GLY A 372 -2.20 -13.45 9.38
CA GLY A 372 -2.53 -12.12 9.92
C GLY A 372 -1.99 -10.97 9.05
N ALA A 373 -0.75 -11.10 8.57
CA ALA A 373 -0.14 -10.12 7.68
C ALA A 373 -0.92 -9.99 6.36
N LEU A 374 -1.33 -11.11 5.77
CA LEU A 374 -2.09 -11.16 4.54
C LEU A 374 -3.53 -10.64 4.72
N GLN A 375 -4.18 -10.93 5.84
CA GLN A 375 -5.48 -10.36 6.19
C GLN A 375 -5.39 -8.83 6.31
N GLN A 376 -4.38 -8.30 7.01
CA GLN A 376 -4.15 -6.86 7.15
C GLN A 376 -3.99 -6.16 5.79
N ILE A 377 -3.32 -6.78 4.81
CA ILE A 377 -3.21 -6.25 3.44
C ILE A 377 -4.56 -6.32 2.71
N GLY A 378 -5.28 -7.43 2.84
CA GLY A 378 -6.61 -7.61 2.28
C GLY A 378 -7.61 -6.56 2.81
N ASP A 379 -7.56 -6.27 4.11
CA ASP A 379 -8.42 -5.30 4.77
C ASP A 379 -8.10 -3.86 4.34
N LEU A 380 -6.81 -3.53 4.15
CA LEU A 380 -6.42 -2.25 3.55
C LEU A 380 -6.98 -2.13 2.13
N LEU A 381 -6.86 -3.16 1.29
CA LEU A 381 -7.39 -3.12 -0.07
C LEU A 381 -8.91 -3.00 -0.09
N LYS A 382 -9.61 -3.77 0.76
CA LYS A 382 -11.05 -3.62 0.97
C LYS A 382 -11.42 -2.19 1.37
N THR A 383 -10.63 -1.58 2.26
CA THR A 383 -10.80 -0.20 2.71
C THR A 383 -10.58 0.82 1.58
N VAL A 384 -9.65 0.57 0.67
CA VAL A 384 -9.32 1.53 -0.39
C VAL A 384 -10.21 1.39 -1.64
N ILE A 385 -10.61 0.17 -2.00
CA ILE A 385 -11.31 -0.13 -3.26
C ILE A 385 -12.79 0.27 -3.22
N GLY A 386 -13.42 0.27 -2.05
CA GLY A 386 -14.85 0.51 -1.96
C GLY A 386 -15.34 0.61 -0.54
N ASN A 387 -14.70 1.44 0.26
CA ASN A 387 -15.12 1.60 1.65
C ASN A 387 -16.05 2.81 1.84
N PRO A 388 -17.37 2.59 1.94
CA PRO A 388 -18.30 3.62 2.36
C PRO A 388 -18.16 3.98 3.85
N CYS A 389 -17.26 3.36 4.61
CA CYS A 389 -17.14 3.61 6.04
C CYS A 389 -16.62 5.00 6.35
N ILE A 390 -17.26 5.59 7.35
CA ILE A 390 -16.83 6.80 8.03
C ILE A 390 -15.79 6.39 9.08
N GLU A 391 -14.62 7.01 9.05
CA GLU A 391 -13.48 6.66 9.90
C GLU A 391 -13.40 7.56 11.13
N GLY A 392 -13.81 8.82 11.01
CA GLY A 392 -13.87 9.80 12.09
C GLY A 392 -15.08 9.58 13.01
N LYS A 393 -14.91 9.94 14.28
CA LYS A 393 -15.99 9.89 15.26
C LYS A 393 -16.93 11.07 15.03
N LEU A 394 -18.13 10.80 14.53
CA LEU A 394 -19.08 11.84 14.16
C LEU A 394 -19.64 12.57 15.37
N ALA A 395 -19.87 13.88 15.23
CA ALA A 395 -20.51 14.70 16.23
C ALA A 395 -22.03 14.51 16.16
N ASP A 396 -22.61 14.09 17.27
CA ASP A 396 -24.07 14.10 17.46
C ASP A 396 -24.52 15.53 17.75
N VAL A 397 -25.34 16.09 16.86
CA VAL A 397 -25.81 17.47 16.92
C VAL A 397 -26.84 17.66 18.04
N ASP A 398 -27.63 16.63 18.32
CA ASP A 398 -28.63 16.64 19.39
C ASP A 398 -28.56 15.36 20.24
N PRO A 399 -27.73 15.34 21.29
CA PRO A 399 -27.61 14.19 22.19
C PRO A 399 -28.92 13.82 22.93
N ALA A 400 -29.98 14.63 22.82
CA ALA A 400 -31.27 14.34 23.42
C ALA A 400 -32.13 13.39 22.57
N THR A 401 -31.78 13.13 21.31
CA THR A 401 -32.48 12.15 20.48
C THR A 401 -32.02 10.72 20.77
N PRO A 402 -32.92 9.72 20.74
CA PRO A 402 -32.53 8.31 20.97
C PRO A 402 -31.61 7.74 19.88
N GLU A 403 -31.68 8.29 18.67
CA GLU A 403 -30.79 7.97 17.56
C GLU A 403 -29.82 9.16 17.34
N PRO A 404 -28.52 8.91 17.09
CA PRO A 404 -27.56 9.98 16.84
C PRO A 404 -27.92 10.81 15.61
N ASP A 405 -27.89 12.14 15.74
CA ASP A 405 -28.10 13.07 14.63
C ASP A 405 -26.78 13.64 14.12
N PHE A 406 -26.17 12.94 13.16
CA PHE A 406 -24.94 13.42 12.52
C PHE A 406 -25.21 14.48 11.46
N ASP A 407 -24.44 15.58 11.54
CA ASP A 407 -24.37 16.62 10.51
C ASP A 407 -23.42 16.17 9.39
N CYS A 408 -24.00 15.68 8.29
CA CYS A 408 -23.29 15.35 7.08
C CYS A 408 -23.94 16.02 5.86
N SER A 409 -23.12 16.60 5.01
CA SER A 409 -23.50 17.03 3.67
C SER A 409 -22.96 16.05 2.64
N VAL A 410 -23.85 15.41 1.88
CA VAL A 410 -23.48 14.44 0.85
C VAL A 410 -23.88 14.96 -0.52
N SER A 411 -22.98 14.86 -1.49
CA SER A 411 -23.18 15.34 -2.84
C SER A 411 -22.65 14.35 -3.88
N SER A 412 -23.19 14.43 -5.09
CA SER A 412 -22.69 13.78 -6.28
C SER A 412 -21.91 14.81 -7.12
N VAL A 413 -20.63 14.58 -7.34
CA VAL A 413 -19.69 15.49 -8.01
C VAL A 413 -19.15 14.86 -9.28
N THR A 414 -19.47 15.38 -10.47
CA THR A 414 -18.81 14.97 -11.73
C THR A 414 -17.56 15.79 -11.95
N SER A 415 -16.54 15.20 -12.59
CA SER A 415 -15.27 15.87 -12.89
C SER A 415 -14.67 16.60 -11.67
N PRO A 416 -14.39 15.91 -10.56
CA PRO A 416 -14.06 16.52 -9.26
C PRO A 416 -12.81 17.42 -9.30
N THR A 417 -11.88 17.16 -10.22
CA THR A 417 -10.63 17.92 -10.42
C THR A 417 -10.63 18.77 -11.70
N GLY A 418 -11.70 18.74 -12.49
CA GLY A 418 -11.79 19.37 -13.82
C GLY A 418 -12.46 20.74 -13.81
N ALA A 419 -12.20 21.53 -14.86
CA ALA A 419 -12.83 22.84 -15.05
C ALA A 419 -14.38 22.78 -15.21
N ASN A 420 -14.92 21.58 -15.48
CA ASN A 420 -16.35 21.32 -15.67
C ASN A 420 -17.00 20.62 -14.45
N ARG A 421 -16.45 20.81 -13.25
CA ARG A 421 -17.00 20.24 -12.01
C ARG A 421 -18.48 20.60 -11.85
N THR A 422 -19.35 19.60 -11.73
CA THR A 422 -20.76 19.83 -11.32
C THR A 422 -21.04 19.08 -10.04
N GLU A 423 -21.80 19.69 -9.13
CA GLU A 423 -22.10 19.15 -7.81
C GLU A 423 -23.60 19.18 -7.56
N THR A 424 -24.17 18.03 -7.23
CA THR A 424 -25.60 17.84 -6.91
C THR A 424 -25.70 17.34 -5.48
N ILE A 425 -26.25 18.15 -4.57
CA ILE A 425 -26.48 17.74 -3.17
C ILE A 425 -27.56 16.67 -3.12
N LEU A 426 -27.31 15.61 -2.37
CA LEU A 426 -28.23 14.50 -2.16
C LEU A 426 -29.02 14.70 -0.86
N ALA A 427 -30.33 14.43 -0.89
CA ALA A 427 -31.17 14.49 0.30
C ALA A 427 -30.93 13.26 1.21
N ARG A 428 -31.18 13.40 2.52
CA ARG A 428 -31.15 12.27 3.46
C ARG A 428 -32.37 11.36 3.19
N CYS A 429 -32.20 10.04 3.23
CA CYS A 429 -33.28 9.10 2.97
C CYS A 429 -34.37 9.17 4.06
N PRO A 430 -35.65 8.88 3.74
CA PRO A 430 -36.72 8.89 4.72
C PRO A 430 -36.50 7.86 5.84
N ALA A 431 -36.83 8.23 7.08
CA ALA A 431 -36.75 7.32 8.23
C ALA A 431 -37.66 6.09 8.03
N GLY A 432 -37.14 4.88 8.28
CA GLY A 432 -37.91 3.62 8.25
C GLY A 432 -37.50 2.58 7.19
N GLY A 433 -36.41 2.79 6.44
CA GLY A 433 -35.72 1.73 5.68
C GLY A 433 -36.48 1.08 4.51
N GLY A 434 -37.66 1.61 4.15
CA GLY A 434 -38.32 1.27 2.88
C GLY A 434 -37.57 1.94 1.72
N ALA A 435 -37.59 1.32 0.53
CA ALA A 435 -37.06 1.93 -0.69
C ALA A 435 -37.51 3.40 -0.75
N ALA A 436 -36.56 4.34 -0.78
CA ALA A 436 -36.87 5.75 -0.73
C ALA A 436 -37.96 6.07 -1.76
N SER A 437 -39.01 6.78 -1.35
CA SER A 437 -40.11 7.16 -2.25
C SER A 437 -39.66 8.13 -3.35
N ASP A 438 -38.43 8.66 -3.28
CA ASP A 438 -37.85 9.60 -4.24
C ASP A 438 -36.29 9.55 -4.24
N PRO A 439 -35.64 8.56 -4.90
CA PRO A 439 -34.18 8.54 -5.10
C PRO A 439 -33.72 9.60 -6.12
N PRO A 440 -32.48 10.14 -6.03
CA PRO A 440 -31.38 9.67 -5.17
C PRO A 440 -31.34 10.30 -3.76
N CYS A 441 -31.00 9.50 -2.74
CA CYS A 441 -30.84 9.92 -1.35
C CYS A 441 -29.68 9.18 -0.65
N TRP A 442 -29.27 9.65 0.54
CA TRP A 442 -28.21 9.02 1.34
C TRP A 442 -28.63 8.75 2.79
N GLN A 443 -28.00 7.77 3.45
CA GLN A 443 -28.14 7.51 4.88
C GLN A 443 -26.86 6.91 5.48
N LEU A 444 -26.61 7.16 6.76
CA LEU A 444 -25.60 6.46 7.54
C LEU A 444 -26.24 5.26 8.22
N VAL A 445 -25.63 4.08 8.10
CA VAL A 445 -26.13 2.85 8.71
C VAL A 445 -25.07 2.30 9.65
N LEU A 446 -25.47 1.88 10.85
CA LEU A 446 -24.60 1.12 11.75
C LEU A 446 -24.24 -0.20 11.10
N ASP A 447 -22.95 -0.45 10.95
CA ASP A 447 -22.40 -1.70 10.51
C ASP A 447 -22.39 -2.66 11.71
N GLU A 448 -23.50 -3.36 11.94
CA GLU A 448 -23.61 -4.36 13.00
C GLU A 448 -23.19 -5.75 12.50
N PRO A 449 -22.54 -6.58 13.34
CA PRO A 449 -22.13 -7.93 12.94
C PRO A 449 -23.36 -8.83 12.80
N VAL A 450 -23.72 -9.21 11.58
CA VAL A 450 -24.80 -10.17 11.32
C VAL A 450 -24.21 -11.58 11.14
N GLY A 451 -24.61 -12.52 12.00
CA GLY A 451 -24.40 -13.96 11.78
C GLY A 451 -22.94 -14.44 11.83
N GLY A 452 -22.05 -13.77 12.58
CA GLY A 452 -20.65 -14.17 12.73
C GLY A 452 -19.71 -13.69 11.62
N VAL A 453 -20.16 -12.74 10.79
CA VAL A 453 -19.32 -12.03 9.81
C VAL A 453 -18.63 -10.84 10.47
N TYR A 454 -17.36 -10.60 10.14
CA TYR A 454 -16.60 -9.43 10.60
C TYR A 454 -17.25 -8.11 10.14
N LEU A 455 -17.11 -7.06 10.95
CA LEU A 455 -17.52 -5.68 10.62
C LEU A 455 -16.88 -5.24 9.28
N LYS A 456 -17.66 -4.62 8.40
CA LYS A 456 -17.18 -3.94 7.19
C LYS A 456 -16.41 -2.65 7.54
N CYS A 457 -16.75 -1.98 8.63
CA CYS A 457 -16.12 -0.77 9.15
C CYS A 457 -15.35 -1.06 10.43
N PRO A 458 -14.03 -1.30 10.40
CA PRO A 458 -13.28 -1.69 11.60
C PRO A 458 -12.86 -0.52 12.52
N LEU A 459 -13.14 0.74 12.14
CA LEU A 459 -12.72 1.96 12.86
C LEU A 459 -13.93 2.76 13.37
N SER A 460 -13.73 3.48 14.49
CA SER A 460 -14.70 4.29 15.27
C SER A 460 -16.14 3.72 15.31
N GLU A 461 -17.21 4.53 15.33
CA GLU A 461 -18.59 4.11 15.64
C GLU A 461 -19.25 3.21 14.55
N HIS A 462 -18.46 2.61 13.66
CA HIS A 462 -18.85 1.61 12.67
C HIS A 462 -19.96 2.07 11.70
N TYR A 463 -19.94 3.33 11.24
CA TYR A 463 -20.95 3.83 10.31
C TYR A 463 -20.55 3.67 8.84
N LEU A 464 -21.49 3.20 8.01
CA LEU A 464 -21.36 3.13 6.55
C LEU A 464 -22.25 4.18 5.86
N LEU A 465 -21.70 4.89 4.87
CA LEU A 465 -22.47 5.76 3.98
C LEU A 465 -23.15 4.95 2.88
N LYS A 466 -24.48 4.84 2.95
CA LYS A 466 -25.30 4.20 1.92
C LYS A 466 -25.95 5.26 1.05
N VAL A 467 -25.79 5.17 -0.27
CA VAL A 467 -26.50 6.01 -1.25
C VAL A 467 -27.50 5.14 -2.00
N GLU A 468 -28.78 5.50 -1.93
CA GLU A 468 -29.86 4.86 -2.68
C GLU A 468 -30.18 5.69 -3.91
N ARG A 469 -30.18 5.04 -5.09
CA ARG A 469 -30.33 5.74 -6.36
C ARG A 469 -30.97 4.85 -7.43
N GLN A 470 -31.62 5.46 -8.42
CA GLN A 470 -32.19 4.78 -9.59
C GLN A 470 -31.62 5.29 -10.92
N ASP A 471 -30.88 6.39 -10.87
CA ASP A 471 -30.24 7.03 -12.02
C ASP A 471 -28.82 6.47 -12.27
N THR A 472 -28.47 6.32 -13.53
CA THR A 472 -27.11 5.99 -13.96
C THR A 472 -26.29 7.28 -14.06
N LEU A 473 -25.23 7.40 -13.28
CA LEU A 473 -24.33 8.56 -13.37
C LEU A 473 -23.19 8.35 -14.35
N PRO A 474 -22.60 9.45 -14.85
CA PRO A 474 -21.32 9.40 -15.56
C PRO A 474 -20.24 8.64 -14.78
N PRO A 475 -19.37 7.86 -15.44
CA PRO A 475 -18.34 7.07 -14.76
C PRO A 475 -17.34 7.87 -13.92
N ASP A 476 -17.14 9.15 -14.23
CA ASP A 476 -16.27 10.09 -13.50
C ASP A 476 -16.97 10.79 -12.32
N THR A 477 -18.16 10.31 -11.92
CA THR A 477 -18.89 10.90 -10.79
C THR A 477 -18.45 10.32 -9.47
N HIS A 478 -18.29 11.18 -8.48
CA HIS A 478 -17.91 10.86 -7.11
C HIS A 478 -19.04 11.24 -6.14
N ILE A 479 -19.19 10.49 -5.06
CA ILE A 479 -20.00 10.84 -3.89
C ILE A 479 -19.06 11.47 -2.87
N VAL A 480 -19.24 12.75 -2.61
CA VAL A 480 -18.47 13.47 -1.62
C VAL A 480 -19.35 13.69 -0.39
N ALA A 481 -18.94 13.14 0.75
CA ALA A 481 -19.56 13.38 2.04
C ALA A 481 -18.64 14.22 2.92
N ASN A 482 -19.18 15.25 3.54
CA ASN A 482 -18.49 16.06 4.54
C ASN A 482 -19.28 15.94 5.83
N CYS A 483 -18.72 15.28 6.84
CA CYS A 483 -19.38 15.02 8.12
C CYS A 483 -18.65 15.73 9.25
N VAL A 484 -19.41 16.33 10.17
CA VAL A 484 -18.85 16.98 11.36
C VAL A 484 -18.38 15.91 12.34
N THR A 485 -17.13 16.01 12.79
CA THR A 485 -16.53 15.09 13.77
C THR A 485 -16.43 15.73 15.15
N GLN A 486 -16.32 14.89 16.18
CA GLN A 486 -16.07 15.31 17.54
C GLN A 486 -14.70 15.99 17.65
N VAL A 487 -14.60 17.01 18.49
CA VAL A 487 -13.32 17.61 18.85
C VAL A 487 -12.75 16.77 20.00
N ASP A 488 -11.62 16.10 19.78
CA ASP A 488 -10.96 15.37 20.86
C ASP A 488 -10.55 16.36 21.97
N ALA A 489 -10.88 16.05 23.22
CA ALA A 489 -10.65 16.89 24.40
C ALA A 489 -9.16 17.03 24.81
N GLY A 490 -8.22 16.81 23.88
CA GLY A 490 -6.78 16.84 24.10
C GLY A 490 -6.04 18.01 23.44
N ASP A 491 -6.70 18.81 22.59
CA ASP A 491 -6.09 19.93 21.85
C ASP A 491 -6.71 21.30 22.24
N GLU A 492 -7.14 21.46 23.49
CA GLU A 492 -7.29 22.79 24.10
C GLU A 492 -6.02 23.12 24.91
N ASP A 493 -4.96 23.52 24.21
CA ASP A 493 -3.86 24.35 24.74
C ASP A 493 -3.27 25.25 23.64
#